data_AF-A0A0B4E1M7-F1
#
_entry.id   AF-A0A0B4E1M7-F1
#
_cell.length_a   1.000
_cell.length_b   1.000
_cell.length_c   1.000
_cell.angle_alpha   90.00
_cell.angle_beta   90.00
_cell.angle_gamma   90.00
#
_symmetry.space_group_name_H-M   'P 1'
#
loop_
_entity.id
_entity.type
_entity.pdbx_description
1 polymer ?
#
loop_
_entity_poly.entity_id
_entity_poly.type
_entity_poly.pdbx_seq_one_letter_code
_entity_poly.pdbx_strand_id
1 'polypeptide(L)'
;MVVHGNRLDELRSLVVSWMRRYPLAPLENEIALVQSNGIAQWLKLALAEDPEDDDMGGCGIAAAIDVQLPGSFMWQLYRMVLGRDEIPPK
;
A
#
# COMPACT_ATOMS: atom_id res chain seq x y z
N MET A 1 -2.67 14.66 2.35
CA MET A 1 -1.31 15.15 2.05
C MET A 1 -0.91 14.62 0.68
N VAL A 2 -0.25 15.42 -0.15
CA VAL A 2 0.30 14.96 -1.44
C VAL A 2 1.80 15.20 -1.39
N VAL A 3 2.59 14.16 -1.69
CA VAL A 3 4.05 14.23 -1.72
C VAL A 3 4.50 14.02 -3.15
N HIS A 4 5.40 14.89 -3.61
CA HIS A 4 6.03 14.80 -4.91
C HIS A 4 7.51 14.49 -4.75
N GLY A 5 8.03 13.62 -5.61
CA GLY A 5 9.44 13.25 -5.66
C GLY A 5 9.84 12.99 -7.11
N ASN A 6 11.10 13.26 -7.43
CA ASN A 6 11.69 12.99 -8.75
C ASN A 6 12.31 11.59 -8.83
N ARG A 7 12.45 10.90 -7.69
CA ARG A 7 12.99 9.54 -7.57
C ARG A 7 11.98 8.66 -6.86
N LEU A 8 11.58 7.59 -7.53
CA LEU A 8 10.58 6.68 -6.99
C LEU A 8 11.10 5.96 -5.74
N ASP A 9 12.39 5.62 -5.71
CA ASP A 9 13.03 4.95 -4.56
C ASP A 9 12.92 5.78 -3.27
N GLU A 10 13.08 7.10 -3.35
CA GLU A 10 12.95 8.01 -2.20
C GLU A 10 11.49 8.08 -1.71
N LEU A 11 10.52 8.13 -2.64
CA LEU A 11 9.10 8.06 -2.29
C LEU A 11 8.74 6.71 -1.64
N ARG A 12 9.35 5.61 -2.09
CA ARG A 12 9.18 4.30 -1.47
C ARG A 12 9.76 4.28 -0.05
N SER A 13 10.98 4.75 0.15
CA SER A 13 11.57 4.83 1.50
C SER A 13 10.71 5.69 2.44
N LEU A 14 10.11 6.77 1.92
CA LEU A 14 9.15 7.57 2.67
C LEU A 14 7.88 6.77 3.05
N VAL A 15 7.31 5.99 2.14
CA VAL A 15 6.15 5.14 2.43
C VAL A 15 6.49 4.08 3.48
N VAL A 16 7.64 3.41 3.35
CA VAL A 16 8.10 2.38 4.30
C VAL A 16 8.29 2.99 5.70
N SER A 17 9.02 4.11 5.78
CA SER A 17 9.25 4.80 7.06
C SER A 17 7.95 5.30 7.69
N TRP A 18 6.98 5.75 6.88
CA TRP A 18 5.66 6.15 7.36
C TRP A 18 4.89 4.97 7.97
N MET A 19 4.80 3.85 7.26
CA MET A 19 4.12 2.63 7.74
C MET A 19 4.75 2.09 9.02
N ARG A 20 6.09 2.11 9.12
CA ARG A 20 6.81 1.69 10.34
C ARG A 20 6.54 2.62 11.53
N ARG A 21 6.43 3.94 11.28
CA ARG A 21 6.20 4.94 12.33
C ARG A 21 4.76 4.99 12.83
N TYR A 22 3.80 4.68 11.96
CA TYR A 22 2.37 4.75 12.25
C TYR A 22 1.67 3.43 11.87
N PRO A 23 1.92 2.34 12.62
CA PRO A 23 1.31 1.05 12.33
C PRO A 23 -0.21 1.10 12.56
N LEU A 24 -0.95 0.35 11.75
CA LEU A 24 -2.39 0.11 11.93
C LEU A 24 -2.68 -0.75 13.16
N ALA A 25 -3.97 -0.90 13.51
CA ALA A 25 -4.36 -1.82 14.57
C ALA A 25 -4.12 -3.29 14.15
N PRO A 26 -4.00 -4.22 15.12
CA PRO A 26 -3.81 -5.63 14.80
C PRO A 26 -4.87 -6.16 13.83
N LEU A 27 -4.43 -6.93 12.83
CA LEU A 27 -5.25 -7.56 11.79
C LEU A 27 -5.92 -6.60 10.79
N GLU A 28 -5.61 -5.31 10.83
CA GLU A 28 -5.97 -4.39 9.75
C GLU A 28 -5.03 -4.57 8.55
N ASN A 29 -5.57 -4.42 7.34
CA ASN A 29 -4.77 -4.46 6.12
C ASN A 29 -4.37 -3.05 5.70
N GLU A 30 -3.09 -2.88 5.39
CA GLU A 30 -2.61 -1.72 4.64
C GLU A 30 -3.16 -1.79 3.22
N ILE A 31 -3.68 -0.67 2.70
CA ILE A 31 -4.18 -0.60 1.32
C ILE A 31 -3.22 0.26 0.50
N ALA A 32 -2.57 -0.34 -0.49
CA ALA A 32 -1.66 0.34 -1.39
C ALA A 32 -2.19 0.31 -2.84
N LEU A 33 -2.44 1.49 -3.41
CA LEU A 33 -2.84 1.61 -4.80
C LEU A 33 -1.61 1.76 -5.70
N VAL A 34 -1.47 0.86 -6.67
CA VAL A 34 -0.32 0.83 -7.58
C VAL A 34 -0.77 0.75 -9.04
N GLN A 35 0.09 1.17 -9.97
CA GLN A 35 -0.23 1.14 -11.41
C GLN A 35 0.13 -0.18 -12.10
N SER A 36 0.89 -1.05 -11.43
CA SER A 36 1.30 -2.33 -12.00
C SER A 36 1.66 -3.36 -10.93
N ASN A 37 1.62 -4.63 -11.30
CA ASN A 37 2.08 -5.72 -10.44
C ASN A 37 3.59 -5.63 -10.13
N GLY A 38 4.39 -5.07 -11.05
CA GLY A 38 5.82 -4.84 -10.81
C GLY A 38 6.05 -3.87 -9.65
N ILE A 39 5.31 -2.77 -9.62
CA ILE A 39 5.36 -1.80 -8.51
C ILE A 39 4.85 -2.43 -7.21
N ALA A 40 3.80 -3.26 -7.29
CA ALA A 40 3.31 -4.01 -6.13
C ALA A 40 4.42 -4.84 -5.48
N GLN A 41 5.13 -5.63 -6.29
CA GLN A 41 6.17 -6.51 -5.80
C GLN A 41 7.39 -5.72 -5.30
N TRP A 42 7.77 -4.67 -6.01
CA TRP A 42 8.88 -3.80 -5.63
C TRP A 42 8.64 -3.10 -4.27
N LEU A 43 7.40 -2.66 -4.00
CA LEU A 43 7.03 -2.11 -2.69
C LEU A 43 7.05 -3.18 -1.59
N LYS A 44 6.49 -4.37 -1.87
CA LYS A 44 6.48 -5.49 -0.91
C LYS A 44 7.89 -5.93 -0.53
N LEU A 45 8.81 -5.99 -1.48
CA LEU A 45 10.21 -6.34 -1.20
C LEU A 45 10.85 -5.31 -0.26
N ALA A 46 10.67 -4.02 -0.50
CA ALA A 46 11.18 -2.98 0.39
C ALA A 46 10.57 -3.00 1.80
N LEU A 47 9.27 -3.32 1.92
CA LEU A 47 8.65 -3.51 3.21
C LEU A 47 9.19 -4.76 3.94
N ALA A 48 9.63 -5.77 3.21
CA ALA A 48 10.21 -7.00 3.77
C ALA A 48 11.72 -6.91 4.04
N GLU A 49 12.40 -5.84 3.63
CA GLU A 49 13.82 -5.60 3.93
C GLU A 49 14.07 -5.53 5.45
N ASP A 50 15.31 -5.81 5.85
CA ASP A 50 15.71 -5.89 7.26
C ASP A 50 15.47 -4.53 7.97
N PRO A 51 14.83 -4.52 9.16
CA PRO A 51 14.64 -3.28 9.92
C PRO A 51 15.92 -2.60 10.39
N GLU A 52 17.04 -3.33 10.45
CA GLU A 52 18.35 -2.87 10.96
C GLU A 52 19.26 -2.29 9.85
N ASP A 53 18.82 -2.28 8.60
CA ASP A 53 19.62 -1.84 7.44
C ASP A 53 19.59 -0.30 7.26
N ASP A 54 20.26 0.46 8.16
CA ASP A 54 20.41 1.94 8.18
C ASP A 54 19.14 2.74 7.75
N ASP A 55 19.26 4.00 7.29
CA ASP A 55 18.16 4.90 6.90
C ASP A 55 17.30 4.37 5.70
N MET A 56 17.53 3.14 5.25
CA MET A 56 16.91 2.52 4.08
C MET A 56 16.21 1.18 4.37
N GLY A 57 16.21 0.71 5.62
CA GLY A 57 15.65 -0.59 5.98
C GLY A 57 14.12 -0.68 5.93
N GLY A 58 13.62 -1.92 5.96
CA GLY A 58 12.20 -2.25 5.86
C GLY A 58 11.50 -2.45 7.21
N CYS A 59 10.40 -3.20 7.18
CA CYS A 59 9.66 -3.69 8.35
C CYS A 59 10.07 -5.12 8.74
N GLY A 60 10.97 -5.77 8.00
CA GLY A 60 11.37 -7.18 8.16
C GLY A 60 10.34 -8.18 7.65
N ILE A 61 9.13 -7.73 7.32
CA ILE A 61 8.06 -8.54 6.76
C ILE A 61 7.07 -7.67 5.98
N ALA A 62 6.61 -8.17 4.84
CA ALA A 62 5.49 -7.60 4.09
C ALA A 62 4.29 -8.53 4.18
N ALA A 63 3.42 -8.27 5.16
CA ALA A 63 2.19 -9.01 5.40
C ALA A 63 1.00 -8.06 5.56
N ALA A 64 -0.22 -8.57 5.39
CA ALA A 64 -1.45 -7.77 5.51
C ALA A 64 -1.46 -6.49 4.64
N ILE A 65 -0.86 -6.56 3.44
CA ILE A 65 -0.90 -5.47 2.46
C ILE A 65 -1.78 -5.89 1.29
N ASP A 66 -2.92 -5.22 1.16
CA ASP A 66 -3.81 -5.30 0.01
C ASP A 66 -3.34 -4.31 -1.07
N VAL A 67 -2.68 -4.85 -2.10
CA VAL A 67 -2.22 -4.05 -3.23
C VAL A 67 -3.24 -4.11 -4.35
N GLN A 68 -3.80 -2.96 -4.72
CA GLN A 68 -4.86 -2.86 -5.70
C GLN A 68 -4.52 -1.93 -6.86
N LEU A 69 -5.09 -2.22 -8.03
CA LEU A 69 -5.08 -1.28 -9.15
C LEU A 69 -6.18 -0.22 -8.94
N PRO A 70 -5.99 1.02 -9.42
CA PRO A 70 -6.95 2.10 -9.22
C PRO A 70 -8.36 1.76 -9.68
N GLY A 71 -8.51 1.13 -10.85
CA GLY A 71 -9.83 0.75 -11.38
C GLY A 71 -10.58 -0.25 -10.49
N SER A 72 -9.88 -1.25 -9.97
CA SER A 72 -10.46 -2.25 -9.06
C SER A 72 -10.87 -1.63 -7.73
N PHE A 73 -10.03 -0.75 -7.18
CA PHE A 73 -10.32 -0.03 -5.94
C PHE A 73 -11.53 0.89 -6.08
N MET A 74 -11.61 1.67 -7.17
CA MET A 74 -12.77 2.52 -7.44
C MET A 74 -14.08 1.73 -7.49
N TRP A 75 -14.08 0.56 -8.13
CA TRP A 75 -15.25 -0.31 -8.15
C TRP A 75 -15.65 -0.82 -6.76
N GLN A 76 -14.66 -1.17 -5.93
CA GLN A 76 -14.92 -1.55 -4.53
C GLN A 76 -15.53 -0.39 -3.75
N LEU A 77 -14.98 0.82 -3.88
CA LEU A 77 -15.50 2.02 -3.20
C LEU A 77 -16.94 2.32 -3.59
N TYR A 78 -17.28 2.25 -4.88
CA TYR A 78 -18.67 2.45 -5.33
C TYR A 78 -19.62 1.50 -4.61
N ARG A 79 -19.27 0.21 -4.49
CA ARG A 79 -20.10 -0.78 -3.77
C ARG A 79 -20.17 -0.55 -2.27
N MET A 80 -19.10 -0.04 -1.67
CA MET A 80 -19.08 0.26 -0.23
C MET A 80 -19.93 1.48 0.11
N VAL A 81 -19.92 2.51 -0.74
CA VAL A 81 -20.58 3.79 -0.46
C VAL A 81 -22.04 3.80 -0.94
N LEU A 82 -22.31 3.31 -2.15
CA LEU A 82 -23.66 3.35 -2.74
C LEU A 82 -24.54 2.17 -2.31
N GLY A 83 -23.94 1.11 -1.75
CA GLY A 83 -24.66 -0.05 -1.26
C GLY A 83 -25.03 -1.06 -2.35
N ARG A 84 -25.63 -2.17 -1.92
CA ARG A 84 -25.96 -3.32 -2.78
C ARG A 84 -27.22 -3.12 -3.60
N ASP A 85 -28.07 -2.18 -3.21
CA ASP A 85 -29.36 -1.93 -3.87
C ASP A 85 -29.16 -1.21 -5.22
N GLU A 86 -28.10 -0.39 -5.31
CA GLU A 86 -27.79 0.41 -6.50
C GLU A 86 -26.76 -0.26 -7.44
N ILE A 87 -26.08 -1.34 -7.01
CA ILE A 87 -25.01 -1.98 -7.79
C ILE A 87 -25.22 -3.49 -7.97
N PRO A 88 -25.29 -3.99 -9.22
CA PRO A 88 -25.51 -5.41 -9.50
C PRO A 88 -24.45 -6.34 -8.88
N PRO A 89 -24.82 -7.59 -8.51
CA PRO A 89 -23.87 -8.60 -8.08
C PRO A 89 -22.91 -9.00 -9.22
N LYS A 90 -21.73 -9.50 -8.83
CA LYS A 90 -20.68 -9.99 -9.74
C LYS A 90 -21.08 -11.31 -10.38
#